data_AF-A0A1N7EYY6-F1
#
_entry.id   AF-A0A1N7EYY6-F1
#
_cell.length_a   1.000
_cell.length_b   1.000
_cell.length_c   1.000
_cell.angle_alpha   90.00
_cell.angle_beta   90.00
_cell.angle_gamma   90.00
#
_symmetry.space_group_name_H-M   'P 1'
#
loop_
_entity.id
_entity.type
_entity.pdbx_description
1 polymer ?
#
loop_
_entity_poly.entity_id
_entity_poly.type
_entity_poly.pdbx_seq_one_letter_code
_entity_poly.pdbx_strand_id
1 'polypeptide(L)'
;MKKLIPAIIAALLLLCVCFAFFLQNKRKGETVLSIKDAESSYIFKASFYSGATPEVTRYMDSCTGILRKENASFHIKISDGDLTITADKQDNSVIVISHIRKMCKGISDMLIQN
;
A
#
# COMPACT_ATOMS: atom_id res chain seq x y z
N MET A 1 18.65 -45.02 22.36
CA MET A 1 18.50 -43.61 22.78
C MET A 1 19.46 -42.64 22.09
N LYS A 2 20.77 -42.94 21.93
CA LYS A 2 21.75 -42.00 21.32
C LYS A 2 21.46 -41.57 19.86
N LYS A 3 20.75 -42.38 19.07
CA LYS A 3 20.36 -42.07 17.68
C LYS A 3 19.03 -41.29 17.53
N LEU A 4 18.24 -41.17 18.60
CA LEU A 4 16.96 -40.44 18.57
C LEU A 4 17.14 -38.92 18.70
N ILE A 5 18.12 -38.49 19.49
CA ILE A 5 18.43 -37.08 19.72
C ILE A 5 18.74 -36.32 18.42
N PRO A 6 19.63 -36.81 17.51
CA PRO A 6 19.90 -36.09 16.26
C PRO A 6 18.68 -36.06 15.31
N ALA A 7 17.83 -37.09 15.33
CA ALA A 7 16.62 -37.11 14.50
C ALA A 7 15.58 -36.08 14.98
N ILE A 8 15.44 -35.91 16.30
CA ILE A 8 14.56 -34.88 16.89
C ILE A 8 15.07 -33.48 16.56
N ILE A 9 16.39 -33.24 16.65
CA ILE A 9 16.99 -31.95 16.31
C ILE A 9 16.78 -31.63 14.82
N ALA A 10 17.00 -32.59 13.92
CA ALA A 10 16.76 -32.41 12.49
C ALA A 10 15.29 -32.11 12.19
N ALA A 11 14.36 -32.80 12.85
CA ALA A 11 12.93 -32.55 12.68
C ALA A 11 12.51 -31.15 13.18
N LEU A 12 13.04 -30.70 14.32
CA LEU A 12 12.80 -29.36 14.85
C LEU A 12 13.34 -28.27 13.92
N LEU A 13 14.56 -28.45 13.38
CA LEU A 13 15.15 -27.51 12.42
C LEU A 13 14.31 -27.41 11.15
N LEU A 14 13.84 -28.55 10.61
CA LEU A 14 12.97 -28.58 9.44
C LEU A 14 11.66 -27.81 9.71
N LEU A 15 11.08 -28.01 10.90
CA LEU A 15 9.84 -27.36 11.31
C LEU A 15 10.01 -25.84 11.45
N CYS A 16 11.15 -25.36 11.96
CA CYS A 16 11.49 -23.93 11.99
C CYS A 16 11.59 -23.32 10.58
N VAL A 17 12.23 -24.03 9.63
CA VAL A 17 12.33 -23.56 8.24
C VAL A 17 10.95 -23.49 7.58
N CYS A 18 10.12 -24.52 7.76
CA CYS A 18 8.75 -24.51 7.26
C CYS A 18 7.93 -23.36 7.88
N PHE A 19 8.06 -23.11 9.18
CA PHE A 19 7.34 -22.03 9.86
C PHE A 19 7.79 -20.64 9.37
N ALA A 20 9.09 -20.46 9.15
CA ALA A 20 9.63 -19.23 8.56
C ALA A 20 9.08 -19.01 7.14
N PHE A 21 8.99 -20.05 6.32
CA PHE A 21 8.43 -19.98 4.98
C PHE A 21 6.92 -19.67 4.99
N PHE A 22 6.15 -20.25 5.92
CA PHE A 22 4.73 -19.94 6.10
C PHE A 22 4.49 -18.49 6.54
N LEU A 23 5.34 -17.93 7.41
CA LEU A 23 5.26 -16.51 7.80
C LEU A 23 5.60 -15.57 6.63
N GLN A 24 6.48 -15.99 5.71
CA GLN A 24 6.78 -15.25 4.48
C GLN A 24 5.64 -15.34 3.45
N ASN A 25 4.95 -16.47 3.35
CA ASN A 25 3.89 -16.70 2.35
C ASN A 25 2.53 -16.06 2.67
N LYS A 26 2.28 -15.63 3.92
CA LYS A 26 1.06 -14.86 4.26
C LYS A 26 1.05 -13.41 3.71
N ARG A 27 2.03 -13.04 2.88
CA ARG A 27 2.30 -11.64 2.50
C ARG A 27 1.57 -11.10 1.26
N LYS A 28 0.75 -11.90 0.58
CA LYS A 28 -0.02 -11.40 -0.57
C LYS A 28 -1.49 -11.26 -0.19
N GLY A 29 -1.79 -10.20 0.57
CA GLY A 29 -3.17 -9.69 0.58
C GLY A 29 -3.53 -9.26 -0.83
N GLU A 30 -4.76 -9.51 -1.26
CA GLU A 30 -5.22 -9.07 -2.58
C GLU A 30 -5.19 -7.54 -2.64
N THR A 31 -4.42 -6.98 -3.57
CA THR A 31 -4.44 -5.54 -3.85
C THR A 31 -5.73 -5.22 -4.60
N VAL A 32 -6.61 -4.43 -3.99
CA VAL A 32 -7.86 -3.97 -4.60
C VAL A 32 -7.75 -2.47 -4.86
N LEU A 33 -7.87 -2.08 -6.13
CA LEU A 33 -7.82 -0.68 -6.55
C LEU A 33 -9.19 -0.24 -7.07
N SER A 34 -9.63 0.95 -6.66
CA SER A 34 -10.86 1.57 -7.15
C SER A 34 -10.62 3.05 -7.43
N ILE A 35 -10.95 3.48 -8.65
CA ILE A 35 -10.87 4.86 -9.08
C ILE A 35 -12.26 5.29 -9.51
N LYS A 36 -12.79 6.33 -8.85
CA LYS A 36 -14.02 6.99 -9.26
C LYS A 36 -13.69 8.42 -9.67
N ASP A 37 -13.79 8.66 -10.96
CA ASP A 37 -13.54 9.96 -11.58
C ASP A 37 -14.88 10.51 -12.08
N ALA A 38 -15.59 11.23 -11.19
CA ALA A 38 -16.88 11.84 -11.47
C ALA A 38 -16.72 13.29 -11.92
N GLU A 39 -17.78 13.94 -12.39
CA GLU A 39 -17.71 15.34 -12.87
C GLU A 39 -17.16 16.31 -11.80
N SER A 40 -17.64 16.20 -10.56
CA SER A 40 -17.26 17.08 -9.45
C SER A 40 -16.15 16.54 -8.55
N SER A 41 -15.81 15.26 -8.61
CA SER A 41 -14.91 14.66 -7.62
C SER A 41 -14.01 13.57 -8.21
N TYR A 42 -12.84 13.44 -7.60
CA TYR A 42 -11.91 12.35 -7.83
C TYR A 42 -11.72 11.57 -6.52
N ILE A 43 -11.97 10.26 -6.56
CA ILE A 43 -11.80 9.36 -5.42
C ILE A 43 -10.91 8.20 -5.86
N PHE A 44 -9.82 8.00 -5.12
CA PHE A 44 -8.94 6.85 -5.23
C PHE A 44 -9.03 6.04 -3.94
N LYS A 45 -9.25 4.73 -4.07
CA LYS A 45 -9.19 3.78 -2.95
C LYS A 45 -8.25 2.64 -3.31
N ALA A 46 -7.42 2.27 -2.36
CA ALA A 46 -6.57 1.09 -2.45
C ALA A 46 -6.67 0.30 -1.15
N SER A 47 -6.89 -1.01 -1.25
CA SER A 47 -6.68 -1.96 -0.16
C SER A 47 -5.51 -2.85 -0.55
N PHE A 48 -4.58 -3.06 0.37
CA PHE A 48 -3.30 -3.72 0.11
C PHE A 48 -2.77 -4.40 1.38
N TYR A 49 -1.71 -5.19 1.24
CA TYR A 49 -1.04 -5.83 2.37
C TYR A 49 -0.58 -4.79 3.42
N SER A 50 -1.00 -4.94 4.67
CA SER A 50 -0.69 -4.03 5.79
C SER A 50 0.81 -3.70 5.94
N GLY A 51 1.70 -4.64 5.63
CA GLY A 51 3.14 -4.40 5.67
C GLY A 51 3.66 -3.39 4.64
N ALA A 52 2.87 -3.05 3.61
CA ALA A 52 3.18 -1.99 2.64
C ALA A 52 2.75 -0.59 3.11
N THR A 53 1.97 -0.47 4.20
CA THR A 53 1.52 0.82 4.75
C THR A 53 2.67 1.82 4.98
N PRO A 54 3.83 1.43 5.55
CA PRO A 54 4.95 2.36 5.72
C PRO A 54 5.53 2.88 4.41
N GLU A 55 5.56 2.04 3.36
CA GLU A 55 6.07 2.42 2.04
C GLU A 55 5.10 3.38 1.35
N VAL A 56 3.81 3.07 1.36
CA VAL A 56 2.73 3.94 0.86
C VAL A 56 2.73 5.29 1.57
N THR A 57 2.87 5.29 2.90
CA THR A 57 2.95 6.53 3.69
C THR A 57 4.14 7.38 3.25
N ARG A 58 5.32 6.78 3.11
CA ARG A 58 6.53 7.51 2.69
C ARG A 58 6.41 8.08 1.27
N TYR A 59 5.83 7.32 0.35
CA TYR A 59 5.56 7.79 -1.01
C TYR A 59 4.61 8.99 -0.99
N MET A 60 3.51 8.89 -0.23
CA MET A 60 2.53 9.96 -0.06
C MET A 60 3.14 11.23 0.53
N ASP A 61 3.95 11.10 1.58
CA ASP A 61 4.65 12.25 2.19
C ASP A 61 5.54 12.97 1.18
N SER A 62 6.20 12.23 0.28
CA SER A 62 7.02 12.81 -0.79
C SER A 62 6.20 13.60 -1.82
N CYS A 63 4.97 13.16 -2.11
CA CYS A 63 4.08 13.82 -3.07
C CYS A 63 3.32 15.02 -2.45
N THR A 64 2.93 14.91 -1.18
CA THR A 64 2.11 15.95 -0.51
C THR A 64 2.85 17.29 -0.40
N GLY A 65 4.18 17.29 -0.36
CA GLY A 65 4.99 18.51 -0.39
C GLY A 65 4.81 19.34 -1.67
N ILE A 66 4.54 18.70 -2.81
CA ILE A 66 4.25 19.37 -4.07
C ILE A 66 2.81 19.88 -4.06
N LEU A 67 1.85 19.03 -3.69
CA LEU A 67 0.43 19.38 -3.67
C LEU A 67 0.11 20.54 -2.70
N ARG A 68 0.80 20.61 -1.56
CA ARG A 68 0.65 21.73 -0.61
C ARG A 68 1.14 23.06 -1.18
N LYS A 69 2.22 23.06 -1.97
CA LYS A 69 2.71 24.29 -2.64
C LYS A 69 1.73 24.80 -3.70
N GLU A 70 0.92 23.90 -4.25
CA GLU A 70 -0.10 24.22 -5.25
C GLU A 70 -1.46 24.59 -4.63
N ASN A 71 -1.54 24.71 -3.29
CA ASN A 71 -2.78 24.94 -2.53
C ASN A 71 -3.89 23.94 -2.87
N ALA A 72 -3.53 22.68 -3.10
CA ALA A 72 -4.49 21.64 -3.43
C ALA A 72 -5.47 21.36 -2.28
N SER A 73 -6.76 21.28 -2.58
CA SER A 73 -7.83 20.87 -1.66
C SER A 73 -8.10 19.37 -1.80
N PHE A 74 -7.55 18.56 -0.90
CA PHE A 74 -7.74 17.10 -0.94
C PHE A 74 -7.65 16.50 0.46
N HIS A 75 -8.28 15.34 0.62
CA HIS A 75 -8.28 14.58 1.86
C HIS A 75 -7.60 13.23 1.64
N ILE A 76 -6.67 12.89 2.56
CA ILE A 76 -6.02 11.58 2.61
C ILE A 76 -6.44 10.91 3.91
N LYS A 77 -6.89 9.67 3.80
CA LYS A 77 -7.06 8.76 4.92
C LYS A 77 -6.23 7.51 4.65
N ILE A 78 -5.24 7.26 5.50
CA ILE A 78 -4.43 6.05 5.47
C ILE A 78 -4.62 5.30 6.79
N SER A 79 -4.86 4.00 6.68
CA SER A 79 -4.94 3.06 7.79
C SER A 79 -4.23 1.78 7.40
N ASP A 80 -4.07 0.86 8.34
CA ASP A 80 -3.30 -0.36 8.12
C ASP A 80 -3.86 -1.19 6.95
N GLY A 81 -3.16 -1.19 5.81
CA GLY A 81 -3.58 -1.87 4.58
C GLY A 81 -4.64 -1.15 3.74
N ASP A 82 -5.01 0.09 4.09
CA ASP A 82 -6.04 0.84 3.36
C ASP A 82 -5.64 2.30 3.11
N LEU A 83 -5.91 2.78 1.91
CA LEU A 83 -5.72 4.17 1.50
C LEU A 83 -6.97 4.69 0.81
N THR A 84 -7.41 5.88 1.20
CA THR A 84 -8.44 6.65 0.49
C THR A 84 -7.93 8.06 0.26
N ILE A 85 -8.02 8.52 -0.98
CA ILE A 85 -7.73 9.90 -1.39
C ILE A 85 -8.97 10.46 -2.06
N THR A 86 -9.39 11.65 -1.64
CA THR A 86 -10.56 12.34 -2.19
C THR A 86 -10.20 13.78 -2.52
N ALA A 87 -10.56 14.24 -3.71
CA ALA A 87 -10.37 15.62 -4.14
C ALA A 87 -11.63 16.14 -4.82
N ASP A 88 -12.04 17.36 -4.45
CA ASP A 88 -13.11 18.08 -5.14
C ASP A 88 -12.53 18.80 -6.35
N LYS A 89 -13.08 18.58 -7.55
CA LYS A 89 -12.60 19.19 -8.78
C LYS A 89 -13.00 20.65 -8.93
N GLN A 90 -14.00 21.12 -8.18
CA GLN A 90 -14.40 22.52 -8.15
C GLN A 90 -13.43 23.36 -7.30
N ASP A 91 -12.85 22.75 -6.27
CA ASP A 91 -11.87 23.41 -5.38
C ASP A 91 -10.43 23.34 -5.88
N ASN A 92 -10.18 22.64 -7.00
CA ASN A 92 -8.83 22.43 -7.53
C ASN A 92 -8.74 22.80 -9.00
N SER A 93 -7.60 23.35 -9.41
CA SER A 93 -7.31 23.54 -10.83
C SER A 93 -7.14 22.19 -11.54
N VAL A 94 -7.34 22.20 -12.87
CA VAL A 94 -7.13 21.01 -13.72
C VAL A 94 -5.71 20.46 -13.57
N ILE A 95 -4.72 21.33 -13.38
CA ILE A 95 -3.31 20.96 -13.18
C ILE A 95 -3.14 20.19 -11.87
N VAL A 96 -3.72 20.69 -10.77
CA VAL A 96 -3.67 20.04 -9.46
C VAL A 96 -4.34 18.67 -9.51
N ILE A 97 -5.52 18.56 -10.12
CA ILE A 97 -6.20 17.28 -10.31
C ILE A 97 -5.35 16.30 -11.13
N SER A 98 -4.64 16.79 -12.15
CA SER A 98 -3.68 15.98 -12.92
C SER A 98 -2.53 15.46 -12.06
N HIS A 99 -1.98 16.29 -11.16
CA HIS A 99 -0.94 15.87 -10.23
C HIS A 99 -1.44 14.85 -9.20
N ILE A 100 -2.65 15.03 -8.67
CA ILE A 100 -3.29 14.05 -7.77
C ILE A 100 -3.46 12.70 -8.49
N ARG A 101 -3.92 12.70 -9.75
CA ARG A 101 -4.01 11.47 -10.56
C ARG A 101 -2.66 10.80 -10.76
N LYS A 102 -1.60 11.57 -11.06
CA LYS A 102 -0.22 11.03 -11.20
C LYS A 102 0.29 10.40 -9.91
N MET A 103 0.06 11.04 -8.78
CA MET A 103 0.39 10.48 -7.46
C MET A 103 -0.35 9.15 -7.24
N CYS A 104 -1.66 9.11 -7.48
CA CYS A 104 -2.45 7.89 -7.33
C CYS A 104 -2.00 6.77 -8.27
N LYS A 105 -1.59 7.11 -9.50
CA LYS A 105 -1.01 6.16 -10.45
C LYS A 105 0.31 5.56 -9.94
N GLY A 106 1.19 6.38 -9.36
CA GLY A 106 2.44 5.90 -8.78
C GLY A 106 2.21 4.94 -7.60
N ILE A 107 1.18 5.17 -6.79
CA ILE A 107 0.78 4.22 -5.73
C ILE A 107 0.31 2.91 -6.34
N SER A 108 -0.57 2.95 -7.35
CA SER A 108 -1.01 1.75 -8.05
C SER A 108 0.16 0.94 -8.61
N ASP A 109 1.13 1.61 -9.23
CA ASP A 109 2.29 0.94 -9.83
C ASP A 109 3.16 0.27 -8.76
N MET A 110 3.39 0.94 -7.64
CA MET A 110 4.12 0.40 -6.49
C MET A 110 3.40 -0.80 -5.84
N LEU A 111 2.06 -0.78 -5.77
CA LEU A 111 1.26 -1.86 -5.17
C LEU A 111 1.08 -3.08 -6.09
N ILE A 112 1.25 -2.92 -7.40
CA ILE A 112 1.14 -4.01 -8.39
C ILE A 112 2.49 -4.71 -8.59
N GLN A 113 3.61 -4.01 -8.39
CA GLN A 113 4.96 -4.56 -8.59
C GLN A 113 5.49 -5.39 -7.40
N ASN A 114 4.87 -5.27 -6.22
CA ASN A 114 5.22 -5.99 -4.99
C ASN A 114 4.31 -7.22 -4.75
#